data_AF-A0A2D5BTZ8-F1
#
_entry.id   AF-A0A2D5BTZ8-F1
#
_cell.length_a   1.000
_cell.length_b   1.000
_cell.length_c   1.000
_cell.angle_alpha   90.00
_cell.angle_beta   90.00
_cell.angle_gamma   90.00
#
_symmetry.space_group_name_H-M   'P 1'
#
loop_
_entity.id
_entity.type
_entity.pdbx_description
1 polymer ?
#
loop_
_entity_poly.entity_id
_entity_poly.type
_entity_poly.pdbx_seq_one_letter_code
_entity_poly.pdbx_strand_id
1 'polypeptide(L)'
;MLWLAYPIVITMVSRTIMTFVDTAMVGRLGTPQMAAVGLAGILTWTVLSFFGGFLTCVDTFVAQHYGADQPKAVAVVTWQGLYLAFGSYLLLLLISRFTPYLFGLMKPSVE
;
A
#
# COMPACT_ATOMS: atom_id res chain seq x y z
N MET A 1 -7.20 12.56 -22.88
CA MET A 1 -7.00 11.28 -22.17
C MET A 1 -5.52 10.89 -22.07
N LEU A 2 -4.75 10.92 -23.16
CA LEU A 2 -3.31 10.58 -23.13
C LEU A 2 -2.48 11.45 -22.15
N TRP A 3 -2.81 12.74 -22.00
CA TRP A 3 -2.13 13.65 -21.06
C TRP A 3 -2.30 13.25 -19.59
N LEU A 4 -3.46 12.70 -19.21
CA LEU A 4 -3.72 12.20 -17.86
C LEU A 4 -3.13 10.81 -17.64
N ALA A 5 -3.08 9.98 -18.69
CA ALA A 5 -2.58 8.62 -18.61
C ALA A 5 -1.05 8.54 -18.53
N TYR A 6 -0.33 9.41 -19.23
CA TYR A 6 1.14 9.41 -19.28
C TYR A 6 1.83 9.39 -17.90
N PRO A 7 1.51 10.30 -16.94
CA PRO A 7 2.14 10.28 -15.63
C PRO A 7 1.81 9.02 -14.81
N ILE A 8 0.60 8.47 -14.98
CA ILE A 8 0.17 7.24 -14.31
C ILE A 8 0.96 6.05 -14.84
N VAL A 9 1.14 5.96 -16.16
CA VAL A 9 1.94 4.92 -16.80
C VAL A 9 3.39 4.96 -16.32
N ILE A 10 4.01 6.15 -16.28
CA ILE A 10 5.38 6.31 -15.74
C ILE A 10 5.45 5.84 -14.29
N THR A 11 4.46 6.20 -13.47
CA THR A 11 4.43 5.82 -12.05
C THR A 11 4.34 4.30 -11.90
N MET A 12 3.50 3.63 -12.70
CA MET A 12 3.36 2.17 -12.68
C MET A 12 4.63 1.48 -13.17
N VAL A 13 5.24 1.95 -14.26
CA VAL A 13 6.52 1.42 -14.76
C VAL A 13 7.61 1.58 -13.70
N SER A 14 7.71 2.76 -13.09
CA SER A 14 8.69 3.03 -12.04
C SER A 14 8.50 2.10 -10.84
N ARG A 15 7.24 1.91 -10.40
CA ARG A 15 6.92 0.99 -9.30
C ARG A 15 7.30 -0.45 -9.64
N THR A 16 7.03 -0.92 -10.86
CA THR A 16 7.42 -2.26 -11.31
C THR A 16 8.93 -2.44 -11.31
N ILE A 17 9.68 -1.45 -11.81
CA ILE A 17 11.15 -1.48 -11.81
C ILE A 17 11.68 -1.50 -10.37
N MET A 18 11.15 -0.68 -9.47
CA MET A 18 11.53 -0.68 -8.06
C MET A 18 11.34 -2.06 -7.44
N THR A 19 10.15 -2.65 -7.57
CA THR A 19 9.88 -3.99 -7.03
C THR A 19 10.82 -5.06 -7.59
N PHE A 20 11.14 -5.00 -8.89
CA PHE A 20 12.08 -5.92 -9.52
C PHE A 20 13.50 -5.75 -8.97
N VAL A 21 13.99 -4.51 -8.87
CA VAL A 21 15.32 -4.20 -8.36
C VAL A 21 15.46 -4.59 -6.88
N ASP A 22 14.45 -4.30 -6.05
CA ASP A 22 14.42 -4.70 -4.64
C ASP A 22 14.50 -6.22 -4.50
N THR A 23 13.73 -6.94 -5.31
CA THR A 23 13.74 -8.41 -5.33
C THR A 23 15.11 -8.94 -5.79
N ALA A 24 15.70 -8.35 -6.82
CA ALA A 24 17.03 -8.73 -7.31
C ALA A 24 18.15 -8.47 -6.28
N MET A 25 18.05 -7.38 -5.51
CA MET A 25 18.97 -7.09 -4.41
C MET A 25 18.86 -8.13 -3.30
N VAL A 26 17.65 -8.45 -2.86
CA VAL A 26 17.42 -9.49 -1.84
C VAL A 26 17.85 -10.87 -2.34
N GLY A 27 17.70 -11.15 -3.64
CA GLY A 27 18.11 -12.42 -4.24
C GLY A 27 19.61 -12.70 -4.19
N ARG A 28 20.44 -11.67 -4.06
CA ARG A 28 21.88 -11.84 -3.85
C ARG A 28 22.25 -12.25 -2.41
N LEU A 29 21.33 -12.12 -1.46
CA LEU A 29 21.56 -12.43 -0.04
C LEU A 29 21.32 -13.91 0.30
N GLY A 30 20.61 -14.64 -0.58
CA GLY A 30 20.36 -16.08 -0.45
C GLY A 30 18.88 -16.46 -0.55
N THR A 31 18.63 -17.77 -0.76
CA THR A 31 17.29 -18.37 -0.90
C THR A 31 16.38 -18.16 0.33
N PRO A 32 16.83 -18.35 1.59
CA PRO A 32 15.94 -18.18 2.74
C PRO A 32 15.51 -16.72 2.94
N GLN A 33 16.35 -15.75 2.58
CA GLN A 33 16.03 -14.32 2.64
C GLN A 33 14.98 -13.95 1.57
N MET A 34 15.08 -14.49 0.36
CA MET A 34 14.05 -14.29 -0.66
C MET A 34 12.69 -14.86 -0.25
N ALA A 35 12.67 -16.08 0.32
CA ALA A 35 11.45 -16.71 0.79
C ALA A 35 10.77 -15.88 1.89
N ALA A 36 11.56 -15.35 2.84
CA ALA A 36 11.07 -14.45 3.88
C ALA A 36 10.46 -13.15 3.31
N VAL A 37 11.11 -12.54 2.31
CA VAL A 37 10.60 -11.31 1.66
C VAL A 37 9.33 -11.57 0.85
N GLY A 38 9.22 -12.72 0.17
CA GLY A 38 7.98 -13.10 -0.52
C GLY A 38 6.80 -13.24 0.45
N LEU A 39 7.00 -13.94 1.56
CA LEU A 39 5.98 -14.11 2.60
C LEU A 39 5.59 -12.76 3.23
N ALA A 40 6.59 -11.95 3.58
CA ALA A 40 6.39 -10.61 4.13
C ALA A 40 5.63 -9.71 3.14
N GLY A 41 5.95 -9.80 1.85
CA GLY A 41 5.29 -9.06 0.78
C GLY A 41 3.81 -9.41 0.66
N ILE A 42 3.46 -10.70 0.68
CA ILE A 42 2.06 -11.15 0.63
C ILE A 42 1.29 -10.62 1.84
N LEU A 43 1.81 -10.83 3.06
CA LEU A 43 1.18 -10.34 4.29
C LEU A 43 0.96 -8.82 4.26
N THR A 44 2.00 -8.09 3.84
CA THR A 44 1.95 -6.63 3.72
C THR A 44 0.89 -6.20 2.70
N TRP A 45 0.83 -6.85 1.53
CA TRP A 45 -0.14 -6.54 0.50
C TRP A 45 -1.57 -6.83 0.94
N THR A 46 -1.83 -7.95 1.61
CA THR A 46 -3.16 -8.30 2.14
C THR A 46 -3.67 -7.24 3.10
N VAL A 47 -2.83 -6.81 4.05
CA VAL A 47 -3.21 -5.82 5.05
C VAL A 47 -3.37 -4.43 4.41
N LEU A 48 -2.42 -4.02 3.56
CA LEU A 48 -2.48 -2.73 2.87
C LEU A 48 -3.67 -2.63 1.91
N SER A 49 -4.06 -3.71 1.24
CA SER A 49 -5.18 -3.69 0.28
C SER A 49 -6.50 -3.33 0.96
N PHE A 50 -6.71 -3.78 2.21
CA PHE A 50 -7.91 -3.44 2.98
C PHE A 50 -8.00 -1.94 3.24
N PHE A 51 -6.96 -1.33 3.82
CA PHE A 51 -6.94 0.10 4.12
C PHE A 51 -6.81 0.98 2.87
N GLY A 52 -6.06 0.52 1.87
CA GLY A 52 -5.87 1.19 0.59
C GLY A 52 -7.18 1.31 -0.19
N GLY A 53 -8.08 0.33 -0.10
CA GLY A 53 -9.42 0.41 -0.69
C GLY A 53 -10.22 1.60 -0.15
N PHE A 54 -10.25 1.78 1.18
CA PHE A 54 -10.93 2.91 1.79
C PHE A 54 -10.33 4.27 1.40
N LEU A 55 -9.00 4.37 1.35
CA LEU A 55 -8.31 5.59 0.91
C LEU A 55 -8.61 5.92 -0.56
N THR A 56 -8.73 4.90 -1.41
CA THR A 56 -9.11 5.07 -2.82
C THR A 56 -10.55 5.62 -2.98
N CYS A 57 -11.45 5.28 -2.05
CA CYS A 57 -12.79 5.88 -2.03
C CYS A 57 -12.74 7.39 -1.76
N VAL A 58 -11.85 7.85 -0.89
CA VAL A 58 -11.66 9.29 -0.61
C VAL A 58 -11.23 10.02 -1.89
N ASP A 59 -10.26 9.48 -2.63
CA ASP A 59 -9.83 10.07 -3.91
C ASP A 59 -10.99 10.20 -4.90
N THR A 60 -11.87 9.19 -4.94
CA THR A 60 -13.06 9.21 -5.80
C THR A 60 -14.03 10.32 -5.38
N PHE A 61 -14.32 10.47 -4.10
CA PHE A 61 -15.19 11.54 -3.60
C PHE A 61 -14.58 12.93 -3.81
N VAL A 62 -13.28 13.08 -3.61
CA VAL A 62 -12.55 14.33 -3.90
C VAL A 62 -12.69 14.69 -5.38
N ALA A 63 -12.47 13.75 -6.28
CA ALA A 63 -12.63 13.98 -7.72
C ALA A 63 -14.06 14.37 -8.10
N GLN A 64 -15.07 13.74 -7.49
CA GLN A 64 -16.50 14.05 -7.71
C GLN A 64 -16.85 15.47 -7.23
N HIS A 65 -16.48 15.83 -5.99
CA HIS A 65 -16.77 17.17 -5.46
C HIS A 65 -15.97 18.27 -6.16
N TYR A 66 -14.75 17.97 -6.60
CA TYR A 66 -13.95 18.88 -7.41
C TYR A 66 -14.61 19.12 -8.77
N GLY A 67 -15.11 18.07 -9.44
CA GLY A 67 -15.85 18.20 -10.69
C GLY A 67 -17.21 18.91 -10.56
N ALA A 68 -17.80 18.91 -9.37
CA ALA A 68 -19.06 19.61 -9.06
C ALA A 68 -18.89 21.07 -8.60
N ASP A 69 -17.67 21.61 -8.65
CA ASP A 69 -17.32 22.97 -8.21
C ASP A 69 -17.69 23.28 -6.75
N GLN A 70 -17.53 22.28 -5.87
CA GLN A 70 -17.83 22.36 -4.43
C GLN A 70 -16.55 22.36 -3.57
N PRO A 71 -15.75 23.44 -3.54
CA PRO A 71 -14.43 23.46 -2.90
C PRO A 71 -14.51 23.23 -1.37
N LYS A 72 -15.60 23.65 -0.72
CA LYS A 72 -15.81 23.39 0.72
C LYS A 72 -15.98 21.89 1.00
N ALA A 73 -16.70 21.17 0.14
CA ALA A 73 -16.90 19.73 0.29
C ALA A 73 -15.59 18.96 0.06
N VAL A 74 -14.78 19.39 -0.92
CA VAL A 74 -13.43 18.85 -1.16
C VAL A 74 -12.57 18.94 0.10
N ALA A 75 -12.54 20.10 0.77
CA ALA A 75 -11.76 20.29 1.99
C ALA A 75 -12.24 19.37 3.14
N VAL A 76 -13.55 19.22 3.29
CA VAL A 76 -14.15 18.33 4.32
C VAL A 76 -13.76 16.88 4.05
N VAL A 77 -13.96 16.37 2.82
CA VAL A 77 -13.65 14.99 2.46
C VAL A 77 -12.16 14.71 2.59
N THR A 78 -11.30 15.66 2.20
CA THR A 78 -9.84 15.54 2.36
C THR A 78 -9.44 15.41 3.83
N TRP A 79 -10.04 16.19 4.73
CA TRP A 79 -9.80 16.07 6.16
C TRP A 79 -10.28 14.72 6.72
N GLN A 80 -11.43 14.23 6.29
CA GLN A 80 -11.90 12.89 6.67
C GLN A 80 -10.94 11.80 6.19
N GLY A 81 -10.43 11.93 4.95
CA GLY A 81 -9.39 11.06 4.42
C GLY A 81 -8.11 11.09 5.25
N LEU A 82 -7.70 12.26 5.72
CA LEU A 82 -6.52 12.39 6.58
C LEU A 82 -6.73 11.73 7.95
N TYR A 83 -7.90 11.90 8.58
CA TYR A 83 -8.23 11.20 9.82
C TYR A 83 -8.25 9.68 9.61
N LEU A 84 -8.77 9.22 8.48
CA LEU A 84 -8.78 7.80 8.11
C LEU A 84 -7.37 7.27 7.85
N ALA A 85 -6.49 8.05 7.22
CA ALA A 85 -5.09 7.72 6.99
C ALA A 85 -4.33 7.59 8.32
N PHE A 86 -4.49 8.55 9.24
CA PHE A 86 -3.88 8.46 10.57
C PHE A 86 -4.44 7.30 11.40
N GLY A 87 -5.77 7.10 11.37
CA GLY A 87 -6.42 5.99 12.07
C GLY A 87 -5.96 4.63 11.54
N SER A 88 -5.93 4.45 10.22
CA SER A 88 -5.41 3.23 9.59
C SER A 88 -3.94 3.01 9.90
N TYR A 89 -3.09 4.04 9.86
CA TYR A 89 -1.69 3.92 10.24
C TYR A 89 -1.51 3.47 11.70
N LEU A 90 -2.27 4.05 12.63
CA LEU A 90 -2.24 3.63 14.04
C LEU A 90 -2.67 2.16 14.21
N LEU A 91 -3.73 1.74 13.51
CA LEU A 91 -4.17 0.35 13.50
C LEU A 91 -3.12 -0.59 12.92
N LEU A 92 -2.43 -0.19 11.84
CA LEU A 92 -1.33 -0.94 11.24
C LEU A 92 -0.16 -1.10 12.21
N LEU A 93 0.17 -0.06 12.99
CA LEU A 93 1.19 -0.17 14.04
C LEU A 93 0.79 -1.17 15.11
N LEU A 94 -0.47 -1.18 15.54
CA LEU A 94 -0.98 -2.18 16.50
C LEU A 94 -0.90 -3.59 15.92
N ILE A 95 -1.30 -3.78 14.66
CA ILE A 95 -1.18 -5.08 13.95
C ILE A 95 0.29 -5.50 13.85
N SER A 96 1.21 -4.57 13.60
CA SER A 96 2.64 -4.86 13.50
C SER A 96 3.22 -5.44 14.80
N ARG A 97 2.62 -5.16 15.96
CA ARG A 97 3.02 -5.78 17.22
C ARG A 97 2.76 -7.28 17.25
N PHE A 98 1.78 -7.76 16.48
CA PHE A 98 1.43 -9.17 16.33
C PHE A 98 2.17 -9.87 15.18
N THR A 99 2.95 -9.15 14.38
CA THR A 99 3.83 -9.73 13.34
C THR A 99 4.67 -10.91 13.82
N PRO A 100 5.34 -10.90 14.99
CA PRO A 100 6.08 -12.08 15.46
C PRO A 100 5.20 -13.33 15.66
N TYR A 101 3.92 -13.17 16.01
CA TYR A 101 2.97 -14.29 16.13
C TYR A 101 2.52 -14.80 14.77
N LEU A 102 2.29 -13.91 13.80
CA LEU A 102 1.93 -14.28 12.42
C LEU A 102 3.05 -15.04 11.73
N PHE A 103 4.30 -14.58 11.87
CA PHE A 103 5.47 -15.29 11.36
C PHE A 103 5.73 -16.61 12.08
N GLY A 104 5.43 -16.70 13.38
CA GLY A 104 5.52 -17.94 14.16
C GLY A 104 4.50 -19.00 13.74
N LEU A 105 3.27 -18.59 13.37
CA LEU A 105 2.22 -19.51 12.90
C LEU A 105 2.49 -20.03 11.49
N MET A 106 3.14 -19.22 10.65
CA MET A 106 3.42 -19.57 9.26
C MET A 106 4.58 -20.56 9.08
N LYS A 107 5.33 -20.92 10.15
CA LYS A 107 6.52 -21.80 10.11
C LYS A 107 7.30 -21.59 8.80
N PRO A 108 8.20 -20.60 8.71
CA PRO A 108 9.09 -20.56 7.56
C PRO A 108 9.84 -21.89 7.57
N SER A 109 9.54 -22.77 6.62
CA SER A 109 10.23 -24.03 6.42
C SER A 109 11.63 -23.68 5.97
N VAL A 110 12.49 -23.41 6.96
CA VAL A 110 13.93 -23.36 6.79
C VAL A 110 14.38 -24.83 6.77
N GLU A 111 14.19 -25.47 5.61
CA GLU A 111 15.05 -26.54 5.12
C GLU A 111 15.75 -26.03 3.86
#